data_AF-A0A7Y3FB90-F1
#
_entry.id   AF-A0A7Y3FB90-F1
#
_cell.length_a   1.000
_cell.length_b   1.000
_cell.length_c   1.000
_cell.angle_alpha   90.00
_cell.angle_beta   90.00
_cell.angle_gamma   90.00
#
_symmetry.space_group_name_H-M   'P 1'
#
loop_
_entity.id
_entity.type
_entity.pdbx_description
1 polymer ?
#
loop_
_entity_poly.entity_id
_entity_poly.type
_entity_poly.pdbx_seq_one_letter_code
_entity_poly.pdbx_strand_id
1 'polypeptide(L)'
;MKYILTYIFLILGFLGFSQETKKSSYIDVNYFKGNIALHNDDILHLIAGHPEGVILSWNKKTFGENDWEQRYNYPDYGISFAYQNLKNDVLGNNYSLYAHYNWYFFKRKLMFRIGQGLAFTSNPYDKFKNHKNIAFGSKFMSSTYAMINYKKERIFDKFGFQAGLSLLHYSNANVKAPNTSVNSVTINLGVTYSLDDEDPEFIRTLTKEKFKQPLKYNLVFRSGINESDVVGSGQFPFYIFSFYADKRINHKSAFQLGTDVFFSNFLKELIYYNSVAFPENNVDGDEDYKRIGVFAGHELFINKMSLLTQLGYYIYYPYDFEGRTYFRVGLKRYFGKKWFGALTLKSHGAKAEAVEFGIGIRI
;
A
#
# COMPACT_ATOMS: atom_id res chain seq x y z
N MET A 1 16.26 5.62 -34.42
CA MET A 1 17.59 5.42 -33.80
C MET A 1 17.85 6.31 -32.58
N LYS A 2 17.55 7.62 -32.61
CA LYS A 2 17.82 8.55 -31.48
C LYS A 2 17.17 8.14 -30.14
N TYR A 3 15.89 7.73 -30.17
CA TYR A 3 15.16 7.32 -28.94
C TYR A 3 15.63 5.97 -28.37
N ILE A 4 16.02 5.04 -29.24
CA ILE A 4 16.53 3.72 -28.80
C ILE A 4 17.85 3.88 -28.05
N LEU A 5 18.74 4.75 -28.54
CA LEU A 5 19.98 5.08 -27.84
C LEU A 5 19.72 5.77 -26.50
N THR A 6 18.72 6.64 -26.40
CA THR A 6 18.32 7.25 -25.11
C THR A 6 17.79 6.23 -24.12
N TYR A 7 16.96 5.28 -24.55
CA TYR A 7 16.47 4.20 -23.69
C TYR A 7 17.59 3.24 -23.27
N ILE A 8 18.51 2.90 -24.19
CA ILE A 8 19.69 2.09 -23.89
C ILE A 8 20.61 2.84 -22.90
N PHE A 9 20.80 4.15 -23.07
CA PHE A 9 21.64 4.95 -22.16
C PHE A 9 21.00 5.10 -20.77
N LEU A 10 19.67 5.22 -20.69
CA LEU A 10 18.94 5.19 -19.42
C LEU A 10 19.07 3.81 -18.74
N ILE A 11 18.91 2.71 -19.50
CA ILE A 11 19.07 1.34 -18.99
C ILE A 11 20.51 1.09 -18.51
N LEU A 12 21.52 1.52 -19.26
CA LEU A 12 22.93 1.42 -18.87
C LEU A 12 23.27 2.29 -17.65
N GLY A 13 22.63 3.47 -17.53
CA GLY A 13 22.75 4.33 -16.35
C GLY A 13 22.19 3.68 -15.07
N PHE A 14 21.20 2.77 -15.19
CA PHE A 14 20.68 1.98 -14.06
C PHE A 14 21.54 0.76 -13.72
N LEU A 15 22.39 0.28 -14.65
CA LEU A 15 23.28 -0.87 -14.44
C LEU A 15 24.61 -0.49 -13.76
N GLY A 16 24.91 0.80 -13.67
CA GLY A 16 26.12 1.34 -13.03
C GLY A 16 26.02 1.49 -11.50
N PHE A 17 25.77 0.42 -10.75
CA PHE A 17 25.96 0.40 -9.30
C PHE A 17 26.68 -0.88 -8.85
N SER A 18 27.95 -1.00 -9.22
CA SER A 18 28.85 -1.91 -8.53
C SER A 18 29.41 -1.21 -7.29
N GLN A 19 28.95 -1.63 -6.11
CA GLN A 19 29.68 -1.44 -4.86
C GLN A 19 29.93 -2.83 -4.29
N GLU A 20 31.21 -3.16 -4.08
CA GLU A 20 31.70 -4.34 -3.36
C GLU A 20 31.14 -4.36 -1.95
N THR A 21 29.93 -4.86 -1.84
CA THR A 21 29.24 -5.13 -0.58
C THR A 21 28.84 -6.58 -0.71
N LYS A 22 29.09 -7.38 0.33
CA LYS A 22 28.72 -8.80 0.37
C LYS A 22 27.20 -8.91 0.42
N LYS A 23 26.56 -8.74 -0.74
CA LYS A 23 25.11 -8.69 -0.89
C LYS A 23 24.64 -10.09 -1.27
N SER A 24 23.98 -10.77 -0.34
CA SER A 24 23.31 -12.03 -0.68
C SER A 24 21.89 -11.80 -1.20
N SER A 25 21.51 -12.54 -2.24
CA SER A 25 20.18 -12.47 -2.84
C SER A 25 19.58 -13.87 -3.07
N TYR A 26 18.26 -13.94 -3.16
CA TYR A 26 17.56 -15.18 -3.51
C TYR A 26 16.29 -14.87 -4.29
N ILE A 27 15.87 -15.87 -5.07
CA ILE A 27 14.60 -15.86 -5.79
C ILE A 27 13.66 -16.83 -5.11
N ASP A 28 12.37 -16.51 -5.08
CA ASP A 28 11.34 -17.48 -4.68
C ASP A 28 10.14 -17.48 -5.62
N VAL A 29 9.55 -18.66 -5.78
CA VAL A 29 8.34 -18.90 -6.56
C VAL A 29 7.32 -19.56 -5.65
N ASN A 30 6.14 -18.96 -5.51
CA ASN A 30 5.05 -19.51 -4.71
C ASN A 30 3.84 -19.72 -5.60
N TYR A 31 3.38 -20.95 -5.71
CA TYR A 31 2.04 -21.22 -6.20
C TYR A 31 1.05 -21.08 -5.04
N PHE A 32 -0.09 -20.45 -5.30
CA PHE A 32 -1.13 -20.25 -4.30
C PHE A 32 -2.51 -20.59 -4.84
N LYS A 33 -3.40 -21.01 -3.95
CA LYS A 33 -4.82 -21.26 -4.23
C LYS A 33 -5.66 -20.97 -2.99
N GLY A 34 -6.87 -20.44 -3.17
CA GLY A 34 -7.73 -20.09 -2.04
C GLY A 34 -9.12 -19.60 -2.40
N ASN A 35 -9.64 -18.68 -1.61
CA ASN A 35 -11.00 -18.15 -1.74
C ASN A 35 -10.99 -16.62 -1.79
N ILE A 36 -12.00 -16.05 -2.46
CA ILE A 36 -12.32 -14.64 -2.27
C ILE A 36 -13.02 -14.51 -0.91
N ALA A 37 -12.51 -13.64 -0.04
CA ALA A 37 -13.13 -13.33 1.23
C ALA A 37 -14.36 -12.43 0.99
N LEU A 38 -15.52 -12.91 1.41
CA LEU A 38 -16.75 -12.13 1.42
C LEU A 38 -16.62 -10.98 2.43
N HIS A 39 -16.61 -9.75 1.93
CA HIS A 39 -16.49 -8.52 2.72
C HIS A 39 -17.57 -7.49 2.38
N ASN A 40 -18.37 -7.76 1.34
CA ASN A 40 -19.58 -7.05 0.94
C ASN A 40 -20.50 -8.07 0.23
N ASP A 41 -21.78 -8.12 0.57
CA ASP A 41 -22.75 -9.02 -0.06
C ASP A 41 -22.96 -8.72 -1.55
N ASP A 42 -22.68 -7.49 -1.99
CA ASP A 42 -22.73 -7.09 -3.39
C ASP A 42 -21.77 -7.91 -4.27
N ILE A 43 -20.69 -8.47 -3.71
CA ILE A 43 -19.74 -9.28 -4.48
C ILE A 43 -20.06 -10.78 -4.49
N LEU A 44 -21.15 -11.23 -3.86
CA LEU A 44 -21.46 -12.65 -3.71
C LEU A 44 -21.54 -13.38 -5.06
N HIS A 45 -22.14 -12.74 -6.08
CA HIS A 45 -22.23 -13.30 -7.44
C HIS A 45 -20.87 -13.38 -8.17
N LEU A 46 -19.84 -12.72 -7.65
CA LEU A 46 -18.49 -12.74 -8.19
C LEU A 46 -17.65 -13.89 -7.60
N ILE A 47 -18.04 -14.44 -6.45
CA ILE A 47 -17.36 -15.55 -5.78
C ILE A 47 -17.82 -16.87 -6.40
N ALA A 48 -17.28 -17.20 -7.59
CA ALA A 48 -17.70 -18.36 -8.38
C ALA A 48 -16.74 -19.56 -8.33
N GLY A 49 -15.60 -19.43 -7.65
CA GLY A 49 -14.60 -20.49 -7.61
C GLY A 49 -13.44 -20.17 -6.67
N HIS A 50 -12.33 -20.89 -6.86
CA HIS A 50 -11.15 -20.79 -6.01
C HIS A 50 -10.00 -20.11 -6.75
N PRO A 51 -9.73 -18.82 -6.49
CA PRO A 51 -8.63 -18.13 -7.15
C PRO A 51 -7.30 -18.83 -6.94
N GLU A 52 -6.46 -18.81 -7.96
CA GLU A 52 -5.12 -19.40 -7.92
C GLU A 52 -4.14 -18.57 -8.73
N GLY A 53 -2.86 -18.78 -8.48
CA GLY A 53 -1.84 -17.97 -9.13
C GLY A 53 -0.42 -18.27 -8.67
N VAL A 54 0.49 -17.41 -9.09
CA VAL A 54 1.91 -17.51 -8.77
C VAL A 54 2.44 -16.15 -8.32
N ILE A 55 3.26 -16.15 -7.26
CA ILE A 55 4.08 -15.02 -6.84
C ILE A 55 5.55 -15.37 -7.11
N LEU A 56 6.19 -14.61 -8.00
CA LEU A 56 7.62 -14.66 -8.26
C LEU A 56 8.29 -13.47 -7.58
N SER A 57 9.35 -13.70 -6.83
CA SER A 57 10.00 -12.65 -6.06
C SER A 57 11.52 -12.71 -6.16
N TRP A 58 12.14 -11.56 -6.35
CA TRP A 58 13.55 -11.37 -6.08
C TRP A 58 13.71 -10.65 -4.74
N ASN A 59 14.68 -11.11 -3.95
CA ASN A 59 14.91 -10.62 -2.60
C ASN A 59 16.39 -10.36 -2.37
N LYS A 60 16.67 -9.25 -1.71
CA LYS A 60 17.99 -8.92 -1.20
C LYS A 60 18.00 -9.06 0.32
N LYS A 61 18.91 -9.88 0.83
CA LYS A 61 19.12 -10.09 2.26
C LYS A 61 19.85 -8.89 2.88
N THR A 62 19.58 -8.67 4.16
CA THR A 62 20.31 -7.68 4.97
C THR A 62 21.09 -8.39 6.07
N PHE A 63 22.26 -7.84 6.41
CA PHE A 63 23.18 -8.45 7.37
C PHE A 63 23.63 -7.49 8.47
N GLY A 64 23.09 -6.27 8.52
CA GLY A 64 23.41 -5.29 9.57
C GLY A 64 24.38 -4.21 9.13
N GLU A 65 24.58 -4.03 7.82
CA GLU A 65 25.40 -2.96 7.24
C GLU A 65 24.85 -1.57 7.61
N ASN A 66 23.55 -1.51 7.90
CA ASN A 66 22.90 -0.32 8.42
C ASN A 66 22.22 -0.61 9.77
N ASP A 67 22.29 0.35 10.70
CA ASP A 67 21.67 0.25 12.04
C ASP A 67 20.19 -0.19 12.02
N TRP A 68 19.43 0.29 11.04
CA TRP A 68 18.00 -0.03 10.97
C TRP A 68 17.77 -1.53 10.72
N GLU A 69 18.67 -2.21 9.99
CA GLU A 69 18.58 -3.65 9.72
C GLU A 69 18.67 -4.41 11.03
N GLN A 70 19.69 -4.12 11.84
CA GLN A 70 19.88 -4.73 13.16
C GLN A 70 18.68 -4.45 14.08
N ARG A 71 18.16 -3.22 14.11
CA ARG A 71 16.99 -2.85 14.94
C ARG A 71 15.73 -3.63 14.60
N TYR A 72 15.62 -4.10 13.36
CA TYR A 72 14.43 -4.75 12.82
C TYR A 72 14.62 -6.24 12.56
N ASN A 73 15.67 -6.84 13.14
CA ASN A 73 16.00 -8.25 12.99
C ASN A 73 16.27 -8.66 11.51
N TYR A 74 17.02 -7.80 10.81
CA TYR A 74 17.56 -8.03 9.47
C TYR A 74 16.47 -8.37 8.44
N PRO A 75 15.50 -7.46 8.21
CA PRO A 75 14.47 -7.71 7.22
C PRO A 75 15.07 -7.74 5.81
N ASP A 76 14.58 -8.62 4.95
CA ASP A 76 14.93 -8.56 3.54
C ASP A 76 14.01 -7.56 2.84
N TYR A 77 14.40 -7.11 1.65
CA TYR A 77 13.53 -6.31 0.79
C TYR A 77 13.68 -6.75 -0.66
N GLY A 78 12.67 -6.49 -1.47
CA GLY A 78 12.65 -7.01 -2.82
C GLY A 78 11.52 -6.50 -3.70
N ILE A 79 11.39 -7.15 -4.84
CA ILE A 79 10.33 -6.92 -5.82
C ILE A 79 9.61 -8.24 -6.08
N SER A 80 8.29 -8.19 -6.15
CA SER A 80 7.46 -9.34 -6.48
C SER A 80 6.58 -9.07 -7.68
N PHE A 81 6.47 -10.05 -8.56
CA PHE A 81 5.42 -10.13 -9.55
C PHE A 81 4.40 -11.17 -9.12
N ALA A 82 3.11 -10.87 -9.24
CA ALA A 82 2.05 -11.84 -9.01
C ALA A 82 1.11 -11.92 -10.22
N TYR A 83 0.76 -13.14 -10.60
CA TYR A 83 -0.36 -13.44 -11.48
C TYR A 83 -1.44 -14.14 -10.67
N GLN A 84 -2.70 -13.72 -10.84
CA GLN A 84 -3.85 -14.35 -10.20
C GLN A 84 -5.01 -14.51 -11.18
N ASN A 85 -5.49 -15.74 -11.33
CA ASN A 85 -6.75 -16.06 -11.99
C ASN A 85 -7.86 -16.10 -10.94
N LEU A 86 -8.89 -15.27 -11.08
CA LEU A 86 -9.98 -15.16 -10.10
C LEU A 86 -11.09 -16.21 -10.30
N LYS A 87 -10.95 -17.08 -11.33
CA LYS A 87 -11.92 -18.14 -11.67
C LYS A 87 -13.35 -17.64 -11.86
N ASN A 88 -13.47 -16.44 -12.43
CA ASN A 88 -14.73 -15.83 -12.79
C ASN A 88 -14.50 -14.94 -14.02
N ASP A 89 -15.26 -15.14 -15.09
CA ASP A 89 -15.10 -14.39 -16.36
C ASP A 89 -15.45 -12.90 -16.24
N VAL A 90 -16.23 -12.51 -15.23
CA VAL A 90 -16.52 -11.11 -14.90
C VAL A 90 -15.29 -10.43 -14.30
N LEU A 91 -14.56 -11.13 -13.42
CA LEU A 91 -13.38 -10.61 -12.73
C LEU A 91 -12.08 -10.78 -13.55
N GLY A 92 -11.97 -11.86 -14.31
CA GLY A 92 -10.83 -12.20 -15.15
C GLY A 92 -9.55 -12.51 -14.36
N ASN A 93 -8.44 -11.95 -14.84
CA ASN A 93 -7.10 -12.17 -14.32
C ASN A 93 -6.46 -10.86 -13.88
N ASN A 94 -5.67 -10.93 -12.80
CA ASN A 94 -4.90 -9.81 -12.29
C ASN A 94 -3.40 -10.08 -12.39
N TYR A 95 -2.65 -9.06 -12.76
CA TYR A 95 -1.20 -9.07 -12.91
C TYR A 95 -0.63 -7.91 -12.10
N SER A 96 0.31 -8.17 -11.21
CA SER A 96 0.67 -7.20 -10.18
C SER A 96 2.17 -7.14 -9.96
N LEU A 97 2.68 -5.95 -9.67
CA LEU A 97 4.07 -5.71 -9.36
C LEU A 97 4.17 -4.95 -8.03
N TYR A 98 4.98 -5.47 -7.11
CA TYR A 98 5.09 -4.97 -5.74
C TYR A 98 6.54 -4.69 -5.38
N ALA A 99 6.74 -3.67 -4.56
CA ALA A 99 7.90 -3.60 -3.67
C ALA A 99 7.51 -4.24 -2.33
N HIS A 100 8.39 -5.04 -1.73
CA HIS A 100 8.07 -5.75 -0.49
C HIS A 100 9.21 -5.77 0.52
N TYR A 101 8.83 -6.02 1.78
CA TYR A 101 9.74 -6.36 2.88
C TYR A 101 9.42 -7.74 3.45
N ASN A 102 10.44 -8.47 3.87
CA ASN A 102 10.33 -9.73 4.61
C ASN A 102 10.83 -9.55 6.03
N TRP A 103 9.94 -9.79 6.99
CA TRP A 103 10.20 -9.71 8.41
C TRP A 103 10.31 -11.11 8.98
N TYR A 104 11.26 -11.32 9.88
CA TYR A 104 11.60 -12.66 10.34
C TYR A 104 11.44 -12.83 11.84
N PHE A 105 10.85 -13.97 12.22
CA PHE A 105 10.60 -14.39 13.59
C PHE A 105 11.09 -15.83 13.80
N PHE A 106 11.14 -16.27 15.07
CA PHE A 106 11.50 -17.65 15.44
C PHE A 106 12.80 -18.16 14.79
N LYS A 107 13.91 -17.42 14.99
CA LYS A 107 15.21 -17.70 14.35
C LYS A 107 15.10 -17.75 12.81
N ARG A 108 14.35 -16.81 12.24
CA ARG A 108 14.08 -16.66 10.81
C ARG A 108 13.35 -17.82 10.14
N LYS A 109 12.70 -18.70 10.92
CA LYS A 109 11.86 -19.80 10.40
C LYS A 109 10.45 -19.36 10.02
N LEU A 110 9.96 -18.26 10.59
CA LEU A 110 8.70 -17.64 10.21
C LEU A 110 8.99 -16.32 9.53
N MET A 111 8.42 -16.15 8.34
CA MET A 111 8.57 -14.97 7.51
C MET A 111 7.21 -14.30 7.34
N PHE A 112 7.15 -13.00 7.61
CA PHE A 112 6.04 -12.13 7.26
C PHE A 112 6.45 -11.19 6.14
N ARG A 113 5.86 -11.35 4.96
CA ARG A 113 6.08 -10.49 3.80
C ARG A 113 4.89 -9.56 3.64
N ILE A 114 5.18 -8.27 3.43
CA ILE A 114 4.16 -7.30 3.01
C ILE A 114 4.66 -6.58 1.76
N GLY A 115 3.82 -6.62 0.72
CA GLY A 115 4.07 -6.00 -0.57
C GLY A 115 3.03 -4.94 -0.88
N GLN A 116 3.48 -3.79 -1.38
CA GLN A 116 2.61 -2.74 -1.92
C GLN A 116 3.00 -2.48 -3.36
N GLY A 117 2.00 -2.35 -4.22
CA GLY A 117 2.21 -2.38 -5.65
C GLY A 117 1.06 -1.84 -6.48
N LEU A 118 1.19 -2.05 -7.78
CA LEU A 118 0.18 -1.76 -8.78
C LEU A 118 -0.27 -3.08 -9.42
N ALA A 119 -1.56 -3.16 -9.72
CA ALA A 119 -2.16 -4.27 -10.43
C ALA A 119 -2.81 -3.80 -11.73
N PHE A 120 -2.83 -4.71 -12.69
CA PHE A 120 -3.54 -4.62 -13.94
C PHE A 120 -4.59 -5.72 -13.95
N THR A 121 -5.85 -5.38 -14.22
CA THR A 121 -6.92 -6.35 -14.43
C THR A 121 -7.22 -6.51 -15.91
N SER A 122 -7.48 -7.74 -16.34
CA SER A 122 -7.90 -8.02 -17.72
C SER A 122 -9.35 -7.57 -17.99
N ASN A 123 -10.21 -7.57 -16.97
CA ASN A 123 -11.65 -7.41 -17.13
C ASN A 123 -12.20 -6.31 -16.22
N PRO A 124 -11.81 -5.03 -16.38
CA PRO A 124 -12.41 -3.96 -15.58
C PRO A 124 -13.91 -3.81 -15.88
N TYR A 125 -14.60 -3.05 -15.04
CA TYR A 125 -15.98 -2.62 -15.26
C TYR A 125 -16.13 -1.92 -16.62
N ASP A 126 -17.15 -2.31 -17.37
CA ASP A 126 -17.61 -1.61 -18.55
C ASP A 126 -19.14 -1.64 -18.56
N LYS A 127 -19.78 -0.48 -18.66
CA LYS A 127 -21.24 -0.33 -18.56
C LYS A 127 -22.01 -1.21 -19.56
N PHE A 128 -21.42 -1.54 -20.70
CA PHE A 128 -22.08 -2.31 -21.75
C PHE A 128 -21.53 -3.74 -21.87
N LYS A 129 -20.22 -3.93 -21.70
CA LYS A 129 -19.53 -5.21 -21.95
C LYS A 129 -19.27 -6.03 -20.70
N ASN A 130 -19.14 -5.39 -19.54
CA ASN A 130 -18.80 -6.07 -18.28
C ASN A 130 -19.41 -5.37 -17.06
N HIS A 131 -20.72 -5.10 -17.13
CA HIS A 131 -21.42 -4.30 -16.13
C HIS A 131 -21.55 -5.02 -14.77
N LYS A 132 -21.30 -6.33 -14.74
CA LYS A 132 -21.34 -7.13 -13.50
C LYS A 132 -20.07 -6.98 -12.66
N ASN A 133 -18.97 -6.49 -13.23
CA ASN A 133 -17.73 -6.30 -12.46
C ASN A 133 -17.80 -5.01 -11.65
N ILE A 134 -18.46 -5.09 -10.50
CA ILE A 134 -18.54 -3.98 -9.55
C ILE A 134 -17.30 -3.87 -8.66
N ALA A 135 -16.32 -4.77 -8.81
CA ALA A 135 -15.11 -4.78 -7.99
C ALA A 135 -14.03 -3.86 -8.55
N PHE A 136 -13.88 -3.81 -9.88
CA PHE A 136 -12.74 -3.16 -10.54
C PHE A 136 -13.19 -2.06 -11.52
N GLY A 137 -13.42 -0.85 -11.04
CA GLY A 137 -13.82 0.30 -11.87
C GLY A 137 -12.74 0.79 -12.85
N SER A 138 -11.48 0.40 -12.63
CA SER A 138 -10.33 0.81 -13.43
C SER A 138 -9.46 -0.37 -13.85
N LYS A 139 -8.80 -0.23 -15.01
CA LYS A 139 -7.88 -1.25 -15.54
C LYS A 139 -6.59 -1.38 -14.71
N PHE A 140 -6.14 -0.26 -14.14
CA PHE A 140 -5.02 -0.22 -13.20
C PHE A 140 -5.55 0.03 -11.79
N MET A 141 -4.99 -0.67 -10.82
CA MET A 141 -5.42 -0.70 -9.43
C MET A 141 -4.22 -0.61 -8.50
N SER A 142 -4.45 -0.18 -7.27
CA SER A 142 -3.54 -0.44 -6.16
C SER A 142 -3.65 -1.92 -5.79
N SER A 143 -2.54 -2.51 -5.40
CA SER A 143 -2.56 -3.84 -4.81
C SER A 143 -1.63 -3.94 -3.62
N THR A 144 -2.13 -4.62 -2.60
CA THR A 144 -1.35 -4.98 -1.41
C THR A 144 -1.42 -6.49 -1.27
N TYR A 145 -0.32 -7.11 -0.86
CA TYR A 145 -0.40 -8.47 -0.35
C TYR A 145 0.35 -8.63 0.96
N ALA A 146 -0.13 -9.54 1.79
CA ALA A 146 0.52 -10.00 2.99
C ALA A 146 0.72 -11.51 2.90
N MET A 147 1.85 -12.02 3.38
CA MET A 147 2.17 -13.45 3.34
C MET A 147 2.85 -13.84 4.64
N ILE A 148 2.39 -14.92 5.27
CA ILE A 148 3.01 -15.50 6.46
C ILE A 148 3.39 -16.93 6.10
N ASN A 149 4.70 -17.19 6.04
CA ASN A 149 5.23 -18.50 5.68
C ASN A 149 6.17 -19.05 6.74
N TYR A 150 6.08 -20.35 6.98
CA TYR A 150 7.25 -21.10 7.39
C TYR A 150 8.25 -21.11 6.22
N LYS A 151 9.50 -20.76 6.49
CA LYS A 151 10.55 -20.69 5.47
C LYS A 151 11.81 -21.39 5.97
N LYS A 152 12.34 -22.28 5.13
CA LYS A 152 13.62 -22.95 5.37
C LYS A 152 14.42 -22.95 4.08
N GLU A 153 15.49 -22.18 4.07
CA GLU A 153 16.43 -22.09 2.95
C GLU A 153 17.42 -23.25 2.97
N ARG A 154 18.07 -23.52 1.83
CA ARG A 154 19.20 -24.47 1.69
C ARG A 154 18.93 -25.85 2.32
N ILE A 155 17.78 -26.44 1.99
CA ILE A 155 17.44 -27.83 2.35
C ILE A 155 18.24 -28.80 1.48
N PHE A 156 18.40 -28.48 0.21
CA PHE A 156 19.21 -29.23 -0.74
C PHE A 156 20.03 -28.24 -1.58
N ASP A 157 21.33 -28.16 -1.30
CA ASP A 157 22.22 -27.16 -1.90
C ASP A 157 21.66 -25.73 -1.76
N LYS A 158 21.44 -25.01 -2.87
CA LYS A 158 20.85 -23.66 -2.90
C LYS A 158 19.33 -23.64 -2.81
N PHE A 159 18.68 -24.79 -2.89
CA PHE A 159 17.22 -24.90 -2.85
C PHE A 159 16.69 -24.98 -1.42
N GLY A 160 15.61 -24.25 -1.17
CA GLY A 160 14.82 -24.32 0.04
C GLY A 160 13.33 -24.30 -0.27
N PHE A 161 12.53 -24.29 0.79
CA PHE A 161 11.08 -24.39 0.70
C PHE A 161 10.41 -23.38 1.64
N GLN A 162 9.21 -22.96 1.26
CA GLN A 162 8.33 -22.20 2.11
C GLN A 162 6.86 -22.57 1.89
N ALA A 163 6.07 -22.44 2.94
CA ALA A 163 4.63 -22.67 2.89
C ALA A 163 3.90 -21.82 3.92
N GLY A 164 2.68 -21.44 3.60
CA GLY A 164 1.89 -20.63 4.51
C GLY A 164 0.63 -20.06 3.89
N LEU A 165 0.26 -18.87 4.37
CA LEU A 165 -0.95 -18.17 3.98
C LEU A 165 -0.59 -16.84 3.32
N SER A 166 -1.35 -16.47 2.28
CA SER A 166 -1.26 -15.17 1.64
C SER A 166 -2.63 -14.51 1.56
N LEU A 167 -2.64 -13.18 1.72
CA LEU A 167 -3.79 -12.33 1.46
C LEU A 167 -3.42 -11.38 0.33
N LEU A 168 -4.20 -11.35 -0.75
CA LEU A 168 -4.04 -10.43 -1.86
C LEU A 168 -5.25 -9.51 -1.94
N HIS A 169 -5.01 -8.20 -1.98
CA HIS A 169 -6.04 -7.17 -2.09
C HIS A 169 -5.88 -6.40 -3.40
N TYR A 170 -7.01 -6.18 -4.08
CA TYR A 170 -7.10 -5.36 -5.29
C TYR A 170 -8.20 -4.32 -5.16
N SER A 171 -7.83 -3.05 -5.28
CA SER A 171 -8.78 -1.93 -5.31
C SER A 171 -8.17 -0.75 -6.06
N ASN A 172 -8.99 0.19 -6.50
CA ASN A 172 -8.49 1.44 -7.08
C ASN A 172 -8.54 2.61 -6.10
N ALA A 173 -8.79 2.35 -4.82
CA ALA A 173 -8.86 3.35 -3.76
C ALA A 173 -9.77 4.55 -4.08
N ASN A 174 -10.93 4.27 -4.64
CA ASN A 174 -11.95 5.24 -5.06
C ASN A 174 -11.47 6.25 -6.10
N VAL A 175 -10.45 5.88 -6.89
CA VAL A 175 -10.08 6.64 -8.09
C VAL A 175 -11.22 6.61 -9.11
N LYS A 176 -11.92 5.48 -9.24
CA LYS A 176 -13.03 5.33 -10.20
C LYS A 176 -14.07 4.33 -9.72
N ALA A 177 -15.35 4.71 -9.71
CA ALA A 177 -16.44 3.80 -9.37
C ALA A 177 -16.81 2.88 -10.55
N PRO A 178 -17.30 1.66 -10.29
CA PRO A 178 -17.48 1.02 -8.97
C PRO A 178 -16.16 0.45 -8.42
N ASN A 179 -16.04 0.31 -7.09
CA ASN A 179 -14.82 -0.22 -6.46
C ASN A 179 -15.13 -0.99 -5.17
N THR A 180 -15.90 -2.09 -5.27
CA THR A 180 -16.11 -2.97 -4.10
C THR A 180 -14.85 -3.74 -3.70
N SER A 181 -13.83 -3.81 -4.56
CA SER A 181 -12.56 -4.52 -4.36
C SER A 181 -12.68 -6.04 -4.33
N VAL A 182 -11.53 -6.73 -4.35
CA VAL A 182 -11.45 -8.18 -4.11
C VAL A 182 -10.33 -8.46 -3.12
N ASN A 183 -10.63 -9.30 -2.13
CA ASN A 183 -9.69 -9.86 -1.17
C ASN A 183 -9.59 -11.37 -1.39
N SER A 184 -8.42 -11.89 -1.66
CA SER A 184 -8.19 -13.34 -1.75
C SER A 184 -7.39 -13.82 -0.56
N VAL A 185 -7.88 -14.84 0.15
CA VAL A 185 -7.17 -15.54 1.22
C VAL A 185 -6.77 -16.90 0.69
N THR A 186 -5.47 -17.16 0.63
CA THR A 186 -4.90 -18.30 -0.09
C THR A 186 -3.88 -19.05 0.76
N ILE A 187 -3.74 -20.34 0.48
CA ILE A 187 -2.63 -21.16 0.95
C ILE A 187 -1.60 -21.17 -0.17
N ASN A 188 -0.32 -21.06 0.18
CA ASN A 188 0.77 -21.09 -0.79
C ASN A 188 1.85 -22.10 -0.42
N LEU A 189 2.46 -22.67 -1.46
CA LEU A 189 3.63 -23.53 -1.40
C LEU A 189 4.67 -22.96 -2.35
N GLY A 190 5.92 -22.90 -1.93
CA GLY A 190 6.96 -22.25 -2.70
C GLY A 190 8.34 -22.82 -2.52
N VAL A 191 9.16 -22.60 -3.53
CA VAL A 191 10.57 -22.97 -3.58
C VAL A 191 11.40 -21.69 -3.53
N THR A 192 12.48 -21.73 -2.77
CA THR A 192 13.46 -20.63 -2.68
C THR A 192 14.77 -21.10 -3.30
N TYR A 193 15.46 -20.24 -4.04
CA TYR A 193 16.78 -20.51 -4.60
C TYR A 193 17.76 -19.39 -4.23
N SER A 194 18.76 -19.71 -3.41
CA SER A 194 19.85 -18.80 -3.05
C SER A 194 20.76 -18.56 -4.26
N LEU A 195 21.08 -17.31 -4.57
CA LEU A 195 21.97 -16.99 -5.70
C LEU A 195 23.44 -17.19 -5.33
N ASP A 196 23.78 -16.98 -4.06
CA ASP A 196 25.13 -17.10 -3.52
C ASP A 196 25.37 -18.48 -2.89
N ASP A 197 26.65 -18.87 -2.75
CA ASP A 197 27.02 -20.15 -2.13
C ASP A 197 26.88 -20.14 -0.61
N GLU A 198 27.11 -18.98 0.04
CA GLU A 198 26.99 -18.83 1.49
C GLU A 198 26.43 -17.45 1.85
N ASP A 199 25.76 -17.39 3.00
CA ASP A 199 25.29 -16.12 3.56
C ASP A 199 26.39 -15.50 4.45
N PRO A 200 26.65 -14.19 4.36
CA PRO A 200 27.49 -13.49 5.32
C PRO A 200 27.00 -13.62 6.77
N GLU A 201 27.91 -13.44 7.73
CA GLU A 201 27.54 -13.35 9.14
C GLU A 201 26.77 -12.05 9.46
N PHE A 202 25.83 -12.14 10.41
CA PHE A 202 25.11 -10.98 10.90
C PHE A 202 26.01 -10.07 11.75
N ILE A 203 26.11 -8.81 11.33
CA ILE A 203 26.81 -7.74 12.06
C ILE A 203 25.98 -7.34 13.29
N ARG A 204 26.59 -7.43 14.48
CA ARG A 204 25.94 -7.12 15.77
C ARG A 204 26.69 -6.04 16.53
N THR A 205 26.64 -4.82 16.02
CA THR A 205 27.37 -3.66 16.56
C THR A 205 26.49 -2.67 17.31
N LEU A 206 25.17 -2.85 17.27
CA LEU A 206 24.24 -1.86 17.79
C LEU A 206 24.27 -1.75 19.33
N THR A 207 24.57 -0.55 19.84
CA THR A 207 24.55 -0.22 21.27
C THR A 207 23.14 0.17 21.73
N LYS A 208 22.82 -0.06 23.02
CA LYS A 208 21.53 0.32 23.64
C LYS A 208 21.49 1.81 23.99
N GLU A 209 21.68 2.68 23.01
CA GLU A 209 21.66 4.13 23.23
C GLU A 209 20.23 4.69 23.31
N LYS A 210 20.04 5.65 24.22
CA LYS A 210 18.80 6.42 24.30
C LYS A 210 18.78 7.45 23.18
N PHE A 211 17.72 7.46 22.38
CA PHE A 211 17.53 8.43 21.30
C PHE A 211 16.18 9.11 21.42
N LYS A 212 16.15 10.43 21.32
CA LYS A 212 14.93 11.24 21.25
C LYS A 212 15.20 12.49 20.44
N GLN A 213 14.16 13.08 19.84
CA GLN A 213 14.25 14.39 19.21
C GLN A 213 13.37 15.41 19.94
N PRO A 214 13.66 16.71 19.84
CA PRO A 214 12.72 17.75 20.25
C PRO A 214 11.42 17.66 19.42
N LEU A 215 10.41 18.43 19.83
CA LEU A 215 9.19 18.59 19.03
C LEU A 215 9.57 19.18 17.66
N LYS A 216 8.95 18.66 16.60
CA LYS A 216 9.14 19.11 15.23
C LYS A 216 7.80 19.46 14.62
N TYR A 217 7.77 20.48 13.78
CA TYR A 217 6.54 20.93 13.13
C TYR A 217 6.54 20.51 11.67
N ASN A 218 5.38 20.11 11.18
CA ASN A 218 5.23 19.58 9.84
C ASN A 218 4.14 20.35 9.11
N LEU A 219 4.46 20.77 7.89
CA LEU A 219 3.51 21.31 6.92
C LEU A 219 3.47 20.36 5.74
N VAL A 220 2.27 19.89 5.39
CA VAL A 220 2.09 18.90 4.32
C VAL A 220 0.94 19.29 3.43
N PHE A 221 1.20 19.27 2.14
CA PHE A 221 0.17 19.34 1.12
C PHE A 221 -0.03 17.95 0.51
N ARG A 222 -1.27 17.51 0.37
CA ARG A 222 -1.62 16.28 -0.33
C ARG A 222 -2.69 16.53 -1.38
N SER A 223 -2.59 15.78 -2.48
CA SER A 223 -3.55 15.81 -3.56
C SER A 223 -3.61 14.46 -4.27
N GLY A 224 -4.61 14.31 -5.12
CA GLY A 224 -4.91 13.11 -5.89
C GLY A 224 -6.24 13.31 -6.61
N ILE A 225 -6.76 12.22 -7.15
CA ILE A 225 -8.08 12.18 -7.78
C ILE A 225 -8.93 11.11 -7.11
N ASN A 226 -10.22 11.37 -6.99
CA ASN A 226 -11.20 10.39 -6.57
C ASN A 226 -12.58 10.67 -7.18
N GLU A 227 -13.44 9.66 -7.13
CA GLU A 227 -14.84 9.69 -7.58
C GLU A 227 -15.75 9.30 -6.40
N SER A 228 -17.02 9.70 -6.46
CA SER A 228 -18.02 9.21 -5.49
C SER A 228 -18.40 7.75 -5.77
N ASP A 229 -19.13 7.09 -4.87
CA ASP A 229 -19.60 5.72 -5.13
C ASP A 229 -20.69 5.66 -6.22
N VAL A 230 -21.20 6.81 -6.69
CA VAL A 230 -22.13 6.91 -7.81
C VAL A 230 -21.37 6.73 -9.12
N VAL A 231 -21.60 5.59 -9.77
CA VAL A 231 -20.92 5.21 -11.02
C VAL A 231 -21.19 6.24 -12.12
N GLY A 232 -20.13 6.88 -12.61
CA GLY A 232 -20.22 7.88 -13.67
C GLY A 232 -20.40 9.32 -13.16
N SER A 233 -20.27 9.55 -11.86
CA SER A 233 -20.21 10.92 -11.29
C SER A 233 -18.93 11.65 -11.69
N GLY A 234 -17.87 10.92 -12.06
CA GLY A 234 -16.65 11.50 -12.60
C GLY A 234 -15.55 11.72 -11.57
N GLN A 235 -14.33 11.91 -12.07
CA GLN A 235 -13.13 12.01 -11.25
C GLN A 235 -12.80 13.46 -10.96
N PHE A 236 -12.61 13.78 -9.68
CA PHE A 236 -12.33 15.14 -9.23
C PHE A 236 -11.01 15.18 -8.46
N PRO A 237 -10.24 16.28 -8.59
CA PRO A 237 -9.08 16.48 -7.75
C PRO A 237 -9.52 16.80 -6.31
N PHE A 238 -8.70 16.40 -5.34
CA PHE A 238 -8.85 16.87 -3.96
C PHE A 238 -7.56 17.54 -3.47
N TYR A 239 -7.70 18.35 -2.42
CA TYR A 239 -6.59 19.05 -1.78
C TYR A 239 -6.70 18.93 -0.27
N ILE A 240 -5.59 18.60 0.37
CA ILE A 240 -5.52 18.44 1.82
C ILE A 240 -4.31 19.17 2.34
N PHE A 241 -4.53 20.08 3.28
CA PHE A 241 -3.47 20.79 3.98
C PHE A 241 -3.41 20.27 5.41
N SER A 242 -2.26 19.75 5.81
CA SER A 242 -2.02 19.27 7.16
C SER A 242 -0.98 20.11 7.87
N PHE A 243 -1.27 20.42 9.12
CA PHE A 243 -0.30 20.97 10.06
C PHE A 243 -0.27 20.11 11.32
N TYR A 244 0.91 19.62 11.69
CA TYR A 244 1.06 18.78 12.88
C TYR A 244 2.41 18.90 13.55
N ALA A 245 2.41 18.69 14.86
CA ALA A 245 3.62 18.51 15.64
C ALA A 245 3.93 17.01 15.77
N ASP A 246 5.21 16.65 15.69
CA ASP A 246 5.68 15.29 15.98
C ASP A 246 6.76 15.26 17.07
N LYS A 247 6.72 14.21 17.88
CA LYS A 247 7.70 13.94 18.94
C LYS A 247 8.32 12.56 18.72
N ARG A 248 9.58 12.52 18.28
CA ARG A 248 10.34 11.27 18.16
C ARG A 248 10.85 10.80 19.52
N ILE A 249 10.30 9.68 19.98
CA ILE A 249 10.54 9.12 21.32
C ILE A 249 11.65 8.07 21.35
N ASN A 250 11.94 7.44 20.21
CA ASN A 250 13.04 6.49 20.03
C ASN A 250 13.42 6.41 18.55
N HIS A 251 14.39 5.55 18.20
CA HIS A 251 14.83 5.39 16.80
C HIS A 251 13.71 4.93 15.85
N LYS A 252 12.70 4.23 16.37
CA LYS A 252 11.62 3.63 15.58
C LYS A 252 10.34 4.45 15.60
N SER A 253 10.04 5.22 16.65
CA SER A 253 8.70 5.76 16.86
C SER A 253 8.67 7.26 17.09
N ALA A 254 7.69 7.91 16.48
CA ALA A 254 7.21 9.24 16.84
C ALA A 254 5.69 9.26 16.99
N PHE A 255 5.20 10.12 17.87
CA PHE A 255 3.78 10.47 17.97
C PHE A 255 3.51 11.79 17.27
N GLN A 256 2.30 11.93 16.74
CA GLN A 256 1.84 13.10 16.00
C GLN A 256 0.51 13.60 16.57
N LEU A 257 0.34 14.92 16.55
CA LEU A 257 -0.93 15.56 16.84
C LEU A 257 -1.08 16.77 15.91
N GLY A 258 -2.22 16.91 15.24
CA GLY A 258 -2.41 17.99 14.29
C GLY A 258 -3.81 18.14 13.75
N THR A 259 -3.89 18.94 12.69
CA THR A 259 -5.11 19.32 12.00
C THR A 259 -4.96 19.12 10.50
N ASP A 260 -6.09 18.83 9.85
CA ASP A 260 -6.25 18.69 8.42
C ASP A 260 -7.40 19.57 7.93
N VAL A 261 -7.18 20.26 6.80
CA VAL A 261 -8.23 20.94 6.05
C VAL A 261 -8.41 20.22 4.72
N PHE A 262 -9.63 19.79 4.43
CA PHE A 262 -9.97 18.96 3.29
C PHE A 262 -10.85 19.72 2.29
N PHE A 263 -10.42 19.68 1.03
CA PHE A 263 -11.18 20.15 -0.13
C PHE A 263 -11.40 18.95 -1.06
N SER A 264 -12.42 18.14 -0.77
CA SER A 264 -12.74 16.94 -1.55
C SER A 264 -13.80 17.27 -2.60
N ASN A 265 -13.39 17.67 -3.81
CA ASN A 265 -14.32 18.23 -4.79
C ASN A 265 -15.38 17.25 -5.30
N PHE A 266 -15.13 15.94 -5.25
CA PHE A 266 -16.14 14.93 -5.61
C PHE A 266 -17.43 15.04 -4.77
N LEU A 267 -17.32 15.56 -3.55
CA LEU A 267 -18.48 15.77 -2.69
C LEU A 267 -19.45 16.79 -3.25
N LYS A 268 -19.00 17.78 -4.05
CA LYS A 268 -19.92 18.73 -4.70
C LYS A 268 -20.90 18.01 -5.62
N GLU A 269 -20.38 17.09 -6.43
CA GLU A 269 -21.18 16.29 -7.34
C GLU A 269 -22.11 15.34 -6.58
N LEU A 270 -21.59 14.70 -5.52
CA LEU A 270 -22.40 13.81 -4.68
C LEU A 270 -23.54 14.53 -3.96
N ILE A 271 -23.26 15.73 -3.41
CA ILE A 271 -24.25 16.59 -2.74
C ILE A 271 -25.36 16.97 -3.70
N TYR A 272 -25.01 17.46 -4.89
CA TYR A 272 -25.97 17.80 -5.93
C TYR A 272 -26.79 16.58 -6.40
N TYR A 273 -26.12 15.45 -6.63
CA TYR A 273 -26.79 14.22 -7.01
C TYR A 273 -27.82 13.79 -5.95
N ASN A 274 -27.45 13.85 -4.66
CA ASN A 274 -28.35 13.46 -3.58
C ASN A 274 -29.54 14.41 -3.41
N SER A 275 -29.35 15.73 -3.57
CA SER A 275 -30.48 16.67 -3.46
C SER A 275 -31.53 16.49 -4.57
N VAL A 276 -31.10 16.04 -5.75
CA VAL A 276 -32.00 15.80 -6.89
C VAL A 276 -32.57 14.38 -6.90
N ALA A 277 -31.74 13.36 -6.66
CA ALA A 277 -32.11 11.97 -6.82
C ALA A 277 -32.78 11.36 -5.59
N PHE A 278 -32.50 11.89 -4.39
CA PHE A 278 -33.01 11.38 -3.11
C PHE A 278 -33.52 12.52 -2.20
N PRO A 279 -34.63 13.20 -2.56
CA PRO A 279 -35.18 14.28 -1.74
C PRO A 279 -35.47 13.90 -0.28
N GLU A 280 -35.71 12.61 -0.02
CA GLU A 280 -35.91 12.06 1.33
C GLU A 280 -34.71 12.21 2.26
N ASN A 281 -33.51 12.42 1.70
CA ASN A 281 -32.29 12.63 2.48
C ASN A 281 -32.19 14.06 3.07
N ASN A 282 -33.11 14.97 2.72
CA ASN A 282 -33.12 16.37 3.16
C ASN A 282 -31.77 17.08 2.97
N VAL A 283 -31.19 16.91 1.77
CA VAL A 283 -29.97 17.59 1.32
C VAL A 283 -30.40 18.72 0.39
N ASP A 284 -30.03 19.95 0.69
CA ASP A 284 -30.41 21.15 -0.06
C ASP A 284 -29.61 21.29 -1.37
N GLY A 285 -28.40 20.71 -1.43
CA GLY A 285 -27.53 20.71 -2.60
C GLY A 285 -26.46 21.81 -2.61
N ASP A 286 -26.48 22.70 -1.61
CA ASP A 286 -25.52 23.80 -1.42
C ASP A 286 -24.64 23.63 -0.18
N GLU A 287 -24.67 22.46 0.45
CA GLU A 287 -23.86 22.14 1.61
C GLU A 287 -22.36 22.31 1.33
N ASP A 288 -21.63 22.80 2.34
CA ASP A 288 -20.19 23.03 2.18
C ASP A 288 -19.40 21.71 2.18
N TYR A 289 -18.96 21.28 1.00
CA TYR A 289 -18.13 20.09 0.82
C TYR A 289 -16.79 20.06 1.60
N LYS A 290 -16.36 21.17 2.20
CA LYS A 290 -15.11 21.26 2.96
C LYS A 290 -15.24 20.59 4.31
N ARG A 291 -14.13 20.01 4.78
CA ARG A 291 -14.04 19.42 6.11
C ARG A 291 -12.79 19.91 6.83
N ILE A 292 -12.87 20.03 8.16
CA ILE A 292 -11.71 20.27 9.02
C ILE A 292 -11.68 19.18 10.07
N GLY A 293 -10.53 18.54 10.25
CA GLY A 293 -10.37 17.48 11.23
C GLY A 293 -9.14 17.66 12.08
N VAL A 294 -9.19 17.14 13.29
CA VAL A 294 -8.02 16.94 14.16
C VAL A 294 -7.62 15.48 14.13
N PHE A 295 -6.34 15.17 14.33
CA PHE A 295 -5.87 13.80 14.37
C PHE A 295 -4.75 13.58 15.37
N ALA A 296 -4.69 12.36 15.89
CA ALA A 296 -3.53 11.80 16.57
C ALA A 296 -2.92 10.70 15.68
N GLY A 297 -1.60 10.53 15.73
CA GLY A 297 -0.94 9.56 14.86
C GLY A 297 0.38 9.02 15.41
N HIS A 298 0.87 8.00 14.72
CA HIS A 298 2.14 7.35 14.95
C HIS A 298 2.92 7.22 13.65
N GLU A 299 4.23 7.40 13.75
CA GLU A 299 5.16 7.18 12.65
C GLU A 299 6.23 6.17 13.06
N LEU A 300 6.30 5.08 12.30
CA LEU A 300 7.28 4.01 12.44
C LEU A 300 8.40 4.18 11.41
N PHE A 301 9.61 4.54 11.85
CA PHE A 301 10.76 4.79 10.98
C PHE A 301 11.47 3.50 10.57
N ILE A 302 11.59 3.27 9.25
CA ILE A 302 12.30 2.14 8.64
C ILE A 302 13.29 2.73 7.63
N ASN A 303 14.54 2.95 8.07
CA ASN A 303 15.57 3.62 7.27
C ASN A 303 15.16 5.07 6.87
N LYS A 304 15.24 5.40 5.58
CA LYS A 304 14.77 6.68 4.99
C LYS A 304 13.27 6.69 4.74
N MET A 305 12.59 5.57 4.97
CA MET A 305 11.14 5.46 4.88
C MET A 305 10.52 5.44 6.27
N SER A 306 9.22 5.71 6.33
CA SER A 306 8.43 5.45 7.54
C SER A 306 7.02 5.05 7.19
N LEU A 307 6.40 4.24 8.06
CA LEU A 307 4.98 3.93 8.03
C LEU A 307 4.24 4.93 8.91
N LEU A 308 3.26 5.60 8.35
CA LEU A 308 2.36 6.55 8.99
C LEU A 308 1.04 5.86 9.32
N THR A 309 0.53 6.09 10.51
CA THR A 309 -0.84 5.73 10.92
C THR A 309 -1.46 6.88 11.69
N GLN A 310 -2.68 7.29 11.34
CA GLN A 310 -3.37 8.41 11.97
C GLN A 310 -4.84 8.06 12.15
N LEU A 311 -5.40 8.52 13.26
CA LEU A 311 -6.82 8.50 13.58
C LEU A 311 -7.26 9.94 13.78
N GLY A 312 -8.27 10.36 13.04
CA GLY A 312 -8.81 11.71 13.10
C GLY A 312 -10.32 11.77 13.23
N TYR A 313 -10.77 12.96 13.60
CA TYR A 313 -12.16 13.30 13.84
C TYR A 313 -12.45 14.66 13.19
N TYR A 314 -13.55 14.76 12.43
CA TYR A 314 -13.95 16.02 11.83
C TYR A 314 -14.63 16.93 12.86
N ILE A 315 -14.07 18.11 13.05
CA ILE A 315 -14.64 19.18 13.88
C ILE A 315 -15.51 20.13 13.05
N TYR A 316 -15.29 20.20 11.74
CA TYR A 316 -16.14 20.88 10.77
C TYR A 316 -16.52 19.88 9.68
N TYR A 317 -17.82 19.59 9.59
CA TYR A 317 -18.39 18.49 8.79
C TYR A 317 -19.88 18.78 8.51
N PRO A 318 -20.18 19.70 7.59
CA PRO A 318 -21.55 20.15 7.35
C PRO A 318 -22.36 19.19 6.46
N TYR A 319 -21.70 18.29 5.73
CA TYR A 319 -22.35 17.22 4.95
C TYR A 319 -21.95 15.84 5.48
N ASP A 320 -22.93 14.96 5.70
CA ASP A 320 -22.68 13.60 6.17
C ASP A 320 -22.21 12.68 5.03
N PHE A 321 -20.97 12.24 5.14
CA PHE A 321 -20.26 11.36 4.22
C PHE A 321 -19.39 10.36 4.98
N GLU A 322 -19.84 9.12 5.08
CA GLU A 322 -19.11 7.98 5.65
C GLU A 322 -18.71 8.13 7.13
N GLY A 323 -19.32 9.08 7.84
CA GLY A 323 -19.13 9.31 9.27
C GLY A 323 -18.01 10.27 9.65
N ARG A 324 -17.99 10.62 10.94
CA ARG A 324 -17.16 11.71 11.48
C ARG A 324 -15.71 11.35 11.81
N THR A 325 -15.37 10.07 11.78
CA THR A 325 -14.01 9.59 12.05
C THR A 325 -13.33 9.14 10.78
N TYR A 326 -12.05 9.47 10.63
CA TYR A 326 -11.25 9.01 9.49
C TYR A 326 -9.93 8.40 9.95
N PHE A 327 -9.42 7.46 9.17
CA PHE A 327 -8.11 6.86 9.33
C PHE A 327 -7.22 7.29 8.18
N ARG A 328 -5.91 7.41 8.44
CA ARG A 328 -4.90 7.57 7.39
C ARG A 328 -3.75 6.63 7.64
N VAL A 329 -3.43 5.79 6.65
CA VAL A 329 -2.27 4.88 6.70
C VAL A 329 -1.42 5.10 5.45
N GLY A 330 -0.10 5.08 5.56
CA GLY A 330 0.73 5.17 4.36
C GLY A 330 2.21 5.23 4.60
N LEU A 331 2.96 5.48 3.54
CA LEU A 331 4.42 5.53 3.56
C LEU A 331 4.91 6.96 3.39
N LYS A 332 5.93 7.35 4.15
CA LYS A 332 6.73 8.55 3.87
C LYS A 332 8.13 8.15 3.46
N ARG A 333 8.77 8.99 2.65
CA ARG A 333 10.20 8.90 2.32
C ARG A 333 10.84 10.26 2.53
N TYR A 334 11.87 10.30 3.37
CA TYR A 334 12.63 11.51 3.67
C TYR A 334 13.71 11.77 2.62
N PHE A 335 13.76 13.01 2.15
CA PHE A 335 14.78 13.54 1.24
C PHE A 335 15.61 14.57 2.02
N GLY A 336 16.74 14.12 2.56
CA GLY A 336 17.56 14.91 3.48
C GLY A 336 16.93 15.00 4.87
N LYS A 337 17.13 16.15 5.56
CA LYS A 337 16.73 16.33 6.97
C LYS A 337 15.32 16.91 7.17
N LYS A 338 14.77 17.56 6.14
CA LYS A 338 13.54 18.38 6.27
C LYS A 338 12.43 17.91 5.33
N TRP A 339 12.73 17.67 4.07
CA TRP A 339 11.72 17.36 3.06
C TRP A 339 11.35 15.88 3.08
N PHE A 340 10.09 15.58 2.79
CA PHE A 340 9.62 14.23 2.56
C PHE A 340 8.50 14.20 1.52
N GLY A 341 8.41 13.07 0.83
CA GLY A 341 7.24 12.68 0.05
C GLY A 341 6.41 11.68 0.85
N ALA A 342 5.11 11.63 0.60
CA ALA A 342 4.17 10.70 1.23
C ALA A 342 3.23 10.08 0.20
N LEU A 343 2.87 8.82 0.44
CA LEU A 343 1.78 8.13 -0.24
C LEU A 343 0.87 7.54 0.84
N THR A 344 -0.34 8.07 0.98
CA THR A 344 -1.26 7.73 2.07
C THR A 344 -2.63 7.34 1.54
N LEU A 345 -3.29 6.41 2.22
CA LEU A 345 -4.68 6.04 2.01
C LEU A 345 -5.51 6.63 3.15
N LYS A 346 -6.50 7.44 2.80
CA LYS A 346 -7.51 7.94 3.73
C LYS A 346 -8.75 7.06 3.64
N SER A 347 -9.32 6.68 4.77
CA SER A 347 -10.54 5.85 4.84
C SER A 347 -11.45 6.27 5.99
N HIS A 348 -12.69 5.82 5.93
CA HIS A 348 -13.66 5.85 7.03
C HIS A 348 -14.03 4.41 7.37
N GLY A 349 -13.56 3.94 8.53
CA GLY A 349 -13.57 2.50 8.82
C GLY A 349 -12.87 1.71 7.70
N ALA A 350 -13.60 0.76 7.11
CA ALA A 350 -13.11 -0.09 6.03
C ALA A 350 -13.28 0.52 4.61
N LYS A 351 -13.91 1.68 4.47
CA LYS A 351 -14.18 2.32 3.17
C LYS A 351 -13.10 3.34 2.81
N ALA A 352 -12.39 3.11 1.71
CA ALA A 352 -11.38 4.04 1.23
C ALA A 352 -12.03 5.31 0.65
N GLU A 353 -11.53 6.49 1.01
CA GLU A 353 -11.94 7.75 0.36
C GLU A 353 -10.99 8.11 -0.79
N ALA A 354 -9.68 8.01 -0.56
CA ALA A 354 -8.67 8.40 -1.54
C ALA A 354 -7.26 7.89 -1.21
N VAL A 355 -6.49 7.61 -2.27
CA VAL A 355 -5.02 7.61 -2.22
C VAL A 355 -4.50 9.04 -2.45
N GLU A 356 -3.67 9.49 -1.53
CA GLU A 356 -3.14 10.83 -1.41
C GLU A 356 -1.63 10.84 -1.67
N PHE A 357 -1.20 11.66 -2.62
CA PHE A 357 0.21 11.98 -2.86
C PHE A 357 0.56 13.26 -2.11
N GLY A 358 1.56 13.18 -1.23
CA GLY A 358 1.95 14.26 -0.35
C GLY A 358 3.38 14.74 -0.54
N ILE A 359 3.58 16.04 -0.35
CA ILE A 359 4.89 16.63 -0.11
C ILE A 359 4.83 17.42 1.19
N GLY A 360 5.86 17.29 2.02
CA GLY A 360 5.91 17.98 3.28
C GLY A 360 7.31 18.41 3.70
N ILE A 361 7.34 19.36 4.62
CA ILE A 361 8.54 19.84 5.28
C ILE A 361 8.41 19.65 6.78
N ARG A 362 9.45 19.10 7.40
CA ARG A 362 9.60 18.89 8.84
C ARG A 362 10.69 19.83 9.38
N ILE A 363 10.30 20.75 10.27
CA ILE A 363 11.14 21.86 10.78
C ILE A 363 11.50 21.64 12.24
#